data_AF-A0A845CFD5-F1
#
_entry.id   AF-A0A845CFD5-F1
#
_cell.length_a   1.000
_cell.length_b   1.000
_cell.length_c   1.000
_cell.angle_alpha   90.00
_cell.angle_beta   90.00
_cell.angle_gamma   90.00
#
_symmetry.space_group_name_H-M   'P 1'
#
loop_
_entity.id
_entity.type
_entity.pdbx_description
1 polymer ?
#
loop_
_entity_poly.entity_id
_entity_poly.type
_entity_poly.pdbx_seq_one_letter_code
_entity_poly.pdbx_strand_id
1 'polypeptide(L)'
;MQEGPVDGHSTSTVPGERVIDKPEHPPGGLYTDNTVHTEMHEGSLQLKRGTAGKFEIFCDEGANIGGSARYPTPMAYLAMATGF
;
A
#
# COMPACT_ATOMS: atom_id res chain seq x y z
N MET A 1 -13.92 19.63 -22.08
CA MET A 1 -14.27 18.77 -20.92
C MET A 1 -13.09 17.85 -20.70
N GLN A 2 -12.70 17.58 -19.45
CA GLN A 2 -11.57 16.68 -19.18
C GLN A 2 -12.04 15.24 -19.40
N GLU A 3 -11.39 14.52 -20.32
CA GLU A 3 -11.88 13.22 -20.84
C GLU A 3 -11.38 11.99 -20.06
N GLY A 4 -10.81 12.16 -18.85
CA GLY A 4 -10.22 11.03 -18.10
C GLY A 4 -10.11 11.27 -16.59
N PRO A 5 -9.64 10.25 -15.85
CA PRO A 5 -9.44 10.35 -14.40
C PRO A 5 -8.39 11.41 -14.07
N VAL A 6 -8.57 12.07 -12.93
CA VAL A 6 -7.62 13.07 -12.43
C VAL A 6 -6.54 12.37 -11.60
N ASP A 7 -5.29 12.80 -11.74
CA ASP A 7 -4.20 12.33 -10.88
C ASP A 7 -4.48 12.73 -9.43
N GLY A 8 -4.69 11.75 -8.56
CA GLY A 8 -4.95 11.96 -7.14
C GLY A 8 -3.84 12.74 -6.42
N HIS A 9 -2.58 12.57 -6.84
CA HIS A 9 -1.44 13.29 -6.26
C HIS A 9 -1.38 14.77 -6.66
N SER A 10 -2.10 15.16 -7.72
CA SER A 10 -2.18 16.53 -8.19
C SER A 10 -3.33 17.34 -7.56
N THR A 11 -4.13 16.73 -6.68
CA THR A 11 -5.31 17.37 -6.06
C THR A 11 -4.95 18.23 -4.84
N SER A 12 -5.83 19.17 -4.46
CA SER A 12 -5.60 20.06 -3.31
C SER A 12 -5.45 19.26 -2.01
N THR A 13 -4.47 19.65 -1.19
CA THR A 13 -4.24 19.13 0.15
C THR A 13 -4.83 20.03 1.25
N VAL A 14 -5.43 21.15 0.89
CA VAL A 14 -6.01 22.13 1.82
C VAL A 14 -7.36 21.65 2.34
N PRO A 15 -7.57 21.52 3.67
CA PRO A 15 -8.86 21.13 4.23
C PRO A 15 -10.03 22.00 3.73
N GLY A 16 -11.13 21.38 3.31
CA GLY A 16 -12.28 22.03 2.69
C GLY A 16 -12.20 22.10 1.15
N GLU A 17 -11.01 21.94 0.57
CA GLU A 17 -10.80 21.96 -0.88
C GLU A 17 -10.45 20.57 -1.47
N ARG A 18 -10.13 19.60 -0.60
CA ARG A 18 -9.73 18.24 -1.01
C ARG A 18 -10.88 17.56 -1.73
N VAL A 19 -10.57 16.61 -2.62
CA VAL A 19 -11.61 15.83 -3.31
C VAL A 19 -12.49 15.05 -2.32
N ILE A 20 -11.92 14.59 -1.20
CA ILE A 20 -12.66 13.89 -0.13
C ILE A 20 -13.60 14.79 0.69
N ASP A 21 -13.44 16.11 0.63
CA ASP A 21 -14.30 17.06 1.34
C ASP A 21 -15.54 17.46 0.52
N LYS A 22 -15.56 17.07 -0.76
CA LYS A 22 -16.63 17.44 -1.71
C LYS A 22 -17.71 16.37 -1.71
N PRO A 23 -18.99 16.76 -1.89
CA PRO A 23 -20.10 15.81 -1.97
C PRO A 23 -20.03 14.93 -3.23
N GLU A 24 -19.39 15.43 -4.29
CA GLU A 24 -19.26 14.72 -5.56
C GLU A 24 -17.80 14.55 -5.96
N HIS A 25 -17.49 13.37 -6.51
CA HIS A 25 -16.20 13.07 -7.11
C HIS A 25 -16.09 13.65 -8.53
N PRO A 26 -14.85 13.82 -9.06
CA PRO A 26 -14.66 14.17 -10.46
C PRO A 26 -15.39 13.19 -11.39
N PRO A 27 -16.06 13.65 -12.47
CA PRO A 27 -16.84 12.79 -13.37
C PRO A 27 -16.07 11.62 -14.00
N GLY A 28 -14.73 11.70 -14.10
CA GLY A 28 -13.85 10.63 -14.58
C GLY A 28 -13.16 9.81 -13.47
N GLY A 29 -13.44 10.11 -12.20
CA GLY A 29 -12.78 9.50 -11.05
C GLY A 29 -11.37 10.04 -10.79
N LEU A 30 -10.66 9.34 -9.90
CA LEU A 30 -9.26 9.58 -9.56
C LEU A 30 -8.43 8.35 -9.94
N TYR A 31 -7.16 8.56 -10.28
CA TYR A 31 -6.18 7.49 -10.34
C TYR A 31 -4.97 7.82 -9.44
N THR A 32 -4.30 6.80 -8.95
CA THR A 32 -3.05 6.91 -8.21
C THR A 32 -2.14 5.76 -8.60
N ASP A 33 -0.88 6.05 -8.90
CA ASP A 33 0.13 5.02 -9.16
C ASP A 33 1.00 4.84 -7.92
N ASN A 34 1.17 3.58 -7.50
CA ASN A 34 2.06 3.23 -6.41
C ASN A 34 3.06 2.19 -6.87
N THR A 35 4.33 2.40 -6.56
CA THR A 35 5.39 1.41 -6.77
C THR A 35 5.85 0.89 -5.43
N VAL A 36 5.82 -0.43 -5.27
CA VAL A 36 6.33 -1.13 -4.10
C VAL A 36 7.44 -2.07 -4.54
N HIS A 37 8.52 -2.09 -3.78
CA HIS A 37 9.66 -2.98 -4.01
C HIS A 37 9.65 -4.05 -2.93
N THR A 38 9.90 -5.29 -3.31
CA THR A 38 10.00 -6.40 -2.36
C THR A 38 11.21 -7.25 -2.67
N GLU A 39 11.91 -7.68 -1.64
CA GLU A 39 13.06 -8.58 -1.76
C GLU A 39 13.07 -9.60 -0.63
N MET A 40 13.72 -10.74 -0.88
CA MET A 40 14.04 -11.70 0.16
C MET A 40 15.21 -11.17 0.99
N HIS A 41 15.13 -11.28 2.30
CA HIS A 41 16.28 -11.00 3.15
C HIS A 41 17.34 -12.10 2.98
N GLU A 42 18.58 -11.70 2.70
CA GLU A 42 19.67 -12.63 2.44
C GLU A 42 19.85 -13.62 3.61
N GLY A 43 20.07 -14.89 3.28
CA GLY A 43 20.21 -15.96 4.27
C GLY A 43 18.90 -16.37 4.97
N SER A 44 17.76 -15.75 4.65
CA SER A 44 16.45 -16.20 5.12
C SER A 44 15.73 -17.04 4.07
N LEU A 45 14.96 -18.01 4.55
CA LEU A 45 14.05 -18.80 3.71
C LEU A 45 12.70 -18.08 3.46
N GLN A 46 12.22 -17.29 4.41
CA GLN A 46 10.87 -16.72 4.34
C GLN A 46 10.77 -15.22 4.67
N LEU A 47 11.80 -14.63 5.29
CA LEU A 47 11.79 -13.20 5.61
C LEU A 47 11.92 -12.38 4.34
N LYS A 48 10.96 -11.48 4.14
CA LYS A 48 10.88 -10.53 3.04
C LYS A 48 10.90 -9.11 3.60
N ARG A 49 11.59 -8.22 2.90
CA ARG A 49 11.51 -6.77 3.10
C ARG A 49 10.73 -6.16 1.95
N GLY A 50 9.76 -5.31 2.28
CA GLY A 50 9.04 -4.46 1.34
C GLY A 50 9.34 -2.99 1.61
N THR A 51 9.46 -2.19 0.56
CA THR A 51 9.64 -0.74 0.63
C THR A 51 8.59 -0.03 -0.23
N ALA A 52 7.86 0.90 0.38
CA ALA A 52 6.82 1.72 -0.26
C ALA A 52 7.04 3.19 0.12
N GLY A 53 7.63 3.97 -0.79
CA GLY A 53 8.06 5.34 -0.49
C GLY A 53 9.04 5.38 0.69
N LYS A 54 8.66 6.02 1.79
CA LYS A 54 9.46 6.13 3.03
C LYS A 54 9.21 5.00 4.04
N PHE A 55 8.31 4.08 3.74
CA PHE A 55 7.93 3.00 4.65
C PHE A 55 8.67 1.71 4.30
N GLU A 56 9.15 1.03 5.33
CA GLU A 56 9.74 -0.30 5.25
C GLU A 56 8.86 -1.27 6.05
N ILE A 57 8.57 -2.42 5.47
CA ILE A 57 7.70 -3.45 6.05
C ILE A 57 8.41 -4.79 5.96
N PHE A 58 8.40 -5.55 7.06
CA PHE A 58 8.89 -6.92 7.07
C PHE A 58 7.73 -7.90 7.08
N CYS A 59 7.88 -8.98 6.32
CA CYS A 59 6.91 -10.06 6.22
C CYS A 59 7.65 -11.38 6.38
N ASP A 60 7.11 -12.29 7.18
CA ASP A 60 7.75 -13.57 7.49
C ASP A 60 6.70 -14.67 7.64
N GLU A 61 7.12 -15.91 7.66
CA GLU A 61 6.23 -17.06 7.84
C GLU A 61 6.46 -17.77 9.18
N GLY A 62 5.60 -18.73 9.49
CA GLY A 62 5.77 -19.61 10.63
C GLY A 62 6.96 -20.56 10.48
N ALA A 63 7.50 -21.01 11.61
CA ALA A 63 8.62 -21.97 11.66
C ALA A 63 8.31 -23.29 10.93
N ASN A 64 7.04 -23.68 10.84
CA ASN A 64 6.59 -24.88 10.14
C ASN A 64 6.87 -24.87 8.62
N ILE A 65 7.11 -23.70 8.02
CA ILE A 65 7.48 -23.57 6.60
C ILE A 65 8.81 -22.80 6.41
N GLY A 66 9.63 -22.77 7.46
CA GLY A 66 10.99 -22.22 7.41
C GLY A 66 11.11 -20.72 7.72
N GLY A 67 10.06 -20.07 8.24
CA GLY A 67 10.14 -18.69 8.71
C GLY A 67 10.54 -18.55 10.17
N SER A 68 10.77 -17.32 10.64
CA SER A 68 11.15 -17.04 12.03
C SER A 68 9.95 -16.66 12.92
N ALA A 69 8.76 -16.51 12.35
CA ALA A 69 7.54 -16.06 13.03
C ALA A 69 7.69 -14.72 13.79
N ARG A 70 8.67 -13.88 13.41
CA ARG A 70 8.94 -12.58 14.06
C ARG A 70 8.13 -11.43 13.46
N TYR A 71 7.59 -11.61 12.26
CA TYR A 71 6.79 -10.63 11.55
C TYR A 71 5.50 -11.25 11.04
N PRO A 72 4.45 -10.45 10.76
CA PRO A 72 3.21 -10.95 10.20
C PRO A 72 3.42 -11.70 8.88
N THR A 73 2.54 -12.68 8.63
CA THR A 73 2.50 -13.41 7.36
C THR A 73 1.91 -12.55 6.24
N PRO A 74 2.17 -12.88 4.97
CA PRO A 74 1.56 -12.16 3.85
C PRO A 74 0.03 -12.13 3.96
N MET A 75 -0.55 -13.25 4.39
CA MET A 75 -2.00 -13.37 4.58
C MET A 75 -2.51 -12.52 5.75
N ALA A 76 -1.74 -12.38 6.83
CA ALA A 76 -2.10 -11.48 7.92
C ALA A 76 -2.12 -10.01 7.45
N TYR A 77 -1.14 -9.60 6.65
CA TYR A 77 -1.16 -8.26 6.03
C TYR A 77 -2.36 -8.07 5.10
N LEU A 78 -2.68 -9.05 4.26
CA LEU A 78 -3.85 -8.96 3.37
C LEU A 78 -5.17 -8.86 4.15
N ALA A 79 -5.32 -9.63 5.23
CA ALA A 79 -6.49 -9.58 6.10
C ALA A 79 -6.62 -8.21 6.78
N MET A 80 -5.51 -7.64 7.25
CA MET A 80 -5.51 -6.30 7.85
C MET A 80 -5.78 -5.19 6.83
N ALA A 81 -5.27 -5.31 5.60
CA ALA A 81 -5.42 -4.30 4.55
C ALA A 81 -6.88 -4.04 4.13
N THR A 82 -7.79 -4.97 4.42
CA THR A 82 -9.22 -4.78 4.14
C THR A 82 -9.94 -4.06 5.29
N GLY A 83 -9.40 -4.14 6.52
CA GLY A 83 -10.07 -3.70 7.75
C GLY A 83 -9.63 -2.33 8.27
N PHE A 84 -8.59 -1.74 7.70
CA PHE A 84 -8.05 -0.41 7.99
C PHE A 84 -8.04 0.43 6.71
#